data_AF-A0A6J6R1R5-F1
#
_entry.id   AF-A0A6J6R1R5-F1
#
_cell.length_a   1.000
_cell.length_b   1.000
_cell.length_c   1.000
_cell.angle_alpha   90.00
_cell.angle_beta   90.00
_cell.angle_gamma   90.00
#
_symmetry.space_group_name_H-M   'P 1'
#
loop_
_entity.id
_entity.type
_entity.pdbx_description
1 polymer ?
#
loop_
_entity_poly.entity_id
_entity_poly.type
_entity_poly.pdbx_seq_one_letter_code
_entity_poly.pdbx_strand_id
1 'polypeptide(L)' 'MHSHTHTEAYPSPTDVAAAPDPDWHYLIVTLKREKPEMRTYRIQAGGITEVTLETRA' A
#
# COMPACT_ATOMS: atom_id res chain seq x y z
N MET A 1 1.34 -6.98 3.24
CA MET A 1 0.11 -6.20 3.47
C MET A 1 0.08 -5.72 4.91
N HIS A 2 -0.48 -4.53 5.15
CA HIS A 2 -0.75 -4.02 6.50
C HIS A 2 -1.87 -2.98 6.45
N SER A 3 -2.27 -2.47 7.63
CA SER A 3 -3.35 -1.50 7.76
C SER A 3 -2.91 -0.20 8.42
N HIS A 4 -3.50 0.91 8.00
CA HIS A 4 -3.38 2.22 8.62
C HIS A 4 -4.68 2.57 9.34
N THR A 5 -4.64 2.74 10.65
CA THR A 5 -5.87 2.99 11.44
C THR A 5 -6.38 4.42 11.33
N HIS A 6 -5.49 5.40 11.09
CA HIS A 6 -5.84 6.83 11.11
C HIS A 6 -5.25 7.64 9.94
N THR A 7 -4.43 7.03 9.08
CA THR A 7 -3.76 7.68 7.94
C THR A 7 -4.26 7.12 6.62
N GLU A 8 -4.00 7.84 5.53
CA GLU A 8 -4.35 7.38 4.18
C GLU A 8 -3.66 6.05 3.85
N ALA A 9 -4.26 5.28 2.94
CA ALA A 9 -3.66 4.05 2.42
C ALA A 9 -2.51 4.39 1.46
N TYR A 10 -1.41 4.91 1.99
CA TYR A 10 -0.22 5.32 1.23
C TYR A 10 1.05 4.90 1.97
N PRO A 11 2.11 4.42 1.29
CA PRO A 11 3.34 3.97 1.95
C PRO A 11 4.03 5.11 2.71
N SER A 12 4.36 4.89 3.98
CA SER A 12 5.20 5.79 4.76
C SER A 12 6.68 5.64 4.36
N PRO A 13 7.57 6.58 4.76
CA PRO A 13 9.01 6.43 4.55
C PRO A 13 9.58 5.12 5.14
N THR A 14 9.04 4.67 6.28
CA THR A 14 9.42 3.39 6.89
C THR A 14 9.00 2.20 6.02
N ASP A 15 7.80 2.24 5.42
CA ASP A 15 7.33 1.19 4.50
C ASP A 15 8.23 1.10 3.26
N VAL A 16 8.65 2.25 2.72
CA VAL A 16 9.57 2.32 1.57
C VAL A 16 10.95 1.76 1.93
N ALA A 17 11.48 2.12 3.10
CA ALA A 17 12.78 1.61 3.56
C ALA A 17 12.75 0.11 3.87
N ALA A 18 11.60 -0.42 4.29
CA ALA A 18 11.40 -1.82 4.61
C ALA A 18 11.01 -2.69 3.40
N ALA A 19 10.89 -2.13 2.19
CA ALA A 19 10.50 -2.84 0.98
C ALA A 19 11.66 -3.73 0.46
N PRO A 20 11.62 -5.07 0.62
CA PRO A 20 12.77 -5.91 0.28
C PRO A 20 12.86 -6.23 -1.22
N ASP A 21 11.74 -6.14 -1.94
CA ASP A 21 11.63 -6.68 -3.30
C ASP A 21 10.81 -5.71 -4.19
N PRO A 22 11.38 -5.26 -5.33
CA PRO A 22 10.75 -4.31 -6.22
C PRO A 22 9.54 -4.86 -7.01
N ASP A 23 9.35 -6.18 -7.03
CA ASP A 23 8.25 -6.84 -7.73
C ASP A 23 7.05 -7.14 -6.82
N TRP A 24 7.19 -6.86 -5.53
CA TRP A 24 6.09 -7.03 -4.59
C TRP A 24 5.01 -5.97 -4.75
N HIS A 25 3.79 -6.40 -4.47
CA HIS A 25 2.61 -5.55 -4.40
C HIS A 25 2.32 -5.23 -2.93
N TYR A 26 2.53 -3.97 -2.56
CA TYR A 26 2.31 -3.45 -1.22
C TYR A 26 0.86 -2.99 -1.07
N LEU A 27 0.03 -3.87 -0.54
CA LEU A 27 -1.36 -3.59 -0.24
C LEU A 27 -1.50 -2.95 1.14
N ILE A 28 -2.09 -1.75 1.16
CA ILE A 28 -2.36 -0.97 2.37
C ILE A 28 -3.87 -0.76 2.48
N VAL A 29 -4.44 -1.11 3.63
CA VAL A 29 -5.84 -0.86 3.95
C VAL A 29 -5.94 0.29 4.94
N THR A 30 -6.66 1.36 4.61
CA THR A 30 -6.96 2.42 5.58
C THR A 30 -8.30 2.19 6.26
N LEU A 31 -8.32 2.44 7.57
CA LEU A 31 -9.51 2.47 8.43
C LEU A 31 -9.83 3.90 8.89
N LYS A 32 -9.22 4.92 8.26
CA LYS A 32 -9.48 6.34 8.55
C LYS A 32 -10.92 6.76 8.18
N ARG A 33 -11.61 5.95 7.38
CA ARG A 33 -12.95 6.17 6.86
C ARG A 33 -13.92 5.16 7.46
N GLU A 34 -15.22 5.46 7.34
CA GLU A 34 -16.28 4.56 7.80
C GLU A 34 -16.20 3.19 7.14
N LYS A 35 -15.87 3.14 5.84
CA LYS A 35 -15.63 1.91 5.09
C LYS A 35 -14.13 1.72 4.86
N PRO A 36 -13.59 0.51 5.05
CA PRO A 36 -12.20 0.23 4.71
C PRO A 36 -11.94 0.49 3.23
N GLU A 37 -10.87 1.23 2.94
CA GLU A 37 -10.40 1.46 1.58
C GLU A 37 -9.04 0.79 1.43
N MET A 38 -8.82 0.12 0.30
CA MET A 38 -7.53 -0.51 -0.01
C MET A 38 -6.89 0.16 -1.22
N ARG A 39 -5.57 0.29 -1.16
CA ARG A 39 -4.74 0.68 -2.29
C ARG A 39 -3.51 -0.21 -2.39
N THR A 40 -2.99 -0.35 -3.60
CA THR A 40 -1.83 -1.22 -3.88
C THR A 40 -0.73 -0.41 -4.54
N TYR A 41 0.51 -0.64 -4.12
CA TYR A 41 1.68 0.07 -4.63
C TYR A 41 2.79 -0.90 -5.04
N ARG A 42 3.59 -0.50 -6.03
CA ARG A 42 4.95 -1.02 -6.25
C ARG A 42 5.95 0.00 -5.71
N ILE A 43 6.98 -0.50 -5.04
CA ILE A 43 8.06 0.32 -4.46
C ILE A 43 9.37 -0.11 -5.12
N GLN A 44 9.98 0.79 -5.88
CA GLN A 44 11.20 0.50 -6.66
C GLN A 44 12.20 1.64 -6.52
N ALA A 45 13.40 1.35 -6.04
CA ALA A 45 14.46 2.35 -5.84
C ALA A 45 13.98 3.62 -5.11
N GLY A 46 13.09 3.46 -4.11
CA GLY A 46 12.48 4.57 -3.36
C GLY A 46 11.31 5.27 -4.06
N GLY A 47 11.04 4.98 -5.33
CA GLY A 47 9.86 5.43 -6.05
C GLY A 47 8.62 4.63 -5.66
N ILE A 48 7.49 5.31 -5.50
CA ILE A 48 6.18 4.72 -5.20
C ILE A 48 5.30 4.86 -6.44
N THR A 49 4.71 3.77 -6.90
CA THR A 49 3.73 3.78 -8.01
C THR A 49 2.48 3.03 -7.59
N GLU A 50 1.32 3.67 -7.67
CA GLU A 50 0.04 3.01 -7.42
C GLU A 50 -0.30 2.07 -8.58
N VAL A 51 -0.79 0.87 -8.24
CA VAL A 51 -1.19 -0.14 -9.21
C VAL A 51 -2.58 -0.64 -8.89
N THR A 52 -3.38 -0.87 -9.94
CA THR A 52 -4.70 -1.47 -9.79
C THR A 52 -4.58 -2.98 -9.80
N LEU A 53 -5.23 -3.64 -8.84
CA LEU A 53 -5.39 -5.08 -8.82
C LEU A 53 -6.83 -5.43 -9.18
N GLU A 54 -7.00 -6.50 -9.95
CA GLU A 54 -8.31 -7.08 -10.20
C GLU A 54 -8.64 -8.09 -9.10
N THR A 55 -9.80 -7.93 -8.47
CA THR A 55 -10.37 -8.94 -7.59
C THR A 55 -11.26 -9.86 -8.40
N ARG A 56 -11.11 -11.17 -8.19
CA ARG A 56 -12.06 -12.17 -8.71
C ARG A 56 -13.08 -12.48 -7.62
N ALA A 57 -14.34 -12.58 -8.01
CA ALA A 57 -15.45 -12.98 -7.15
C ALA A 57 -15.58 -14.50 -7.07
#